data_AF-A0A4R9IHY0-F1
#
_entry.id   AF-A0A4R9IHY0-F1
#
_cell.length_a   1.000
_cell.length_b   1.000
_cell.length_c   1.000
_cell.angle_alpha   90.00
_cell.angle_beta   90.00
_cell.angle_gamma   90.00
#
_symmetry.space_group_name_H-M   'P 1'
#
loop_
_entity.id
_entity.type
_entity.pdbx_description
1 polymer ?
#
loop_
_entity_poly.entity_id
_entity_poly.type
_entity_poly.pdbx_seq_one_letter_code
_entity_poly.pdbx_strand_id
1 'polypeptide(L)'
;MKLSKNPIQSADSERETIIQKQIHALRKEITDWVFRDSSLNQNKKEIILRTNTSANFFEHFVLKRTDVSAIDSRLKFFSLSSERLEKLYELQPTRTTFQKQTFLIRKAIVYLDTMHLIAQRLSSIAKSKDIGERKDLQLEVTILIDEVNRIVSLAEYNNFRLFEGDFAKNSRVASMWFINEKNGELFQVYLATMTARSLGLTSSNGNPLTLSSPILFQKKIEEAISKITEERNRMQSVLN
;
A
#
# COMPACT_ATOMS: atom_id res chain seq x y z
N MET A 1 7.05 -26.20 -9.81
CA MET A 1 8.23 -26.03 -8.93
C MET A 1 7.74 -26.19 -7.49
N LYS A 2 7.95 -27.36 -6.86
CA LYS A 2 7.61 -27.55 -5.44
C LYS A 2 8.72 -26.92 -4.61
N LEU A 3 8.40 -25.88 -3.86
CA LEU A 3 9.33 -25.26 -2.90
C LEU A 3 9.48 -26.20 -1.70
N SER A 4 10.71 -26.37 -1.20
CA SER A 4 10.96 -27.04 0.07
C SER A 4 10.29 -26.21 1.17
N LYS A 5 9.29 -26.79 1.84
CA LYS A 5 8.57 -26.15 2.94
C LYS A 5 9.58 -25.77 4.02
N ASN A 6 9.85 -24.49 4.19
CA ASN A 6 10.80 -24.03 5.19
C ASN A 6 10.05 -24.04 6.53
N PRO A 7 10.44 -24.86 7.52
CA PRO A 7 9.64 -25.06 8.74
C PRO A 7 9.49 -23.80 9.61
N ILE A 8 10.22 -22.72 9.27
CA ILE A 8 10.25 -21.45 9.98
C ILE A 8 9.29 -20.42 9.38
N GLN A 9 8.95 -20.52 8.08
CA GLN A 9 8.12 -19.50 7.42
C GLN A 9 6.62 -19.80 7.57
N SER A 10 5.86 -18.80 8.00
CA SER A 10 4.39 -18.87 7.98
C SER A 10 3.87 -18.82 6.54
N ALA A 11 2.67 -19.36 6.29
CA ALA A 11 2.07 -19.33 4.95
C ALA A 11 1.90 -17.89 4.40
N ASP A 12 1.64 -16.93 5.30
CA ASP A 12 1.55 -15.51 4.92
C ASP A 12 2.93 -14.93 4.57
N SER A 13 3.98 -15.30 5.29
CA SER A 13 5.35 -14.93 4.94
C SER A 13 5.73 -15.47 3.56
N GLU A 14 5.49 -16.76 3.30
CA GLU A 14 5.76 -17.39 1.99
C GLU A 14 4.99 -16.69 0.87
N ARG A 15 3.73 -16.30 1.12
CA ARG A 15 2.92 -15.53 0.17
C ARG A 15 3.59 -14.21 -0.18
N GLU A 16 4.02 -13.43 0.81
CA GLU A 16 4.71 -12.15 0.57
C GLU A 16 6.05 -12.34 -0.18
N THR A 17 6.82 -13.39 0.13
CA THR A 17 8.05 -13.73 -0.60
C THR A 17 7.77 -14.02 -2.08
N ILE A 18 6.70 -14.76 -2.38
CA ILE A 18 6.32 -15.11 -3.76
C ILE A 18 5.93 -13.85 -4.54
N ILE A 19 5.16 -12.95 -3.92
CA ILE A 19 4.76 -11.68 -4.53
C ILE A 19 6.00 -10.85 -4.88
N GLN A 20 6.97 -10.74 -3.96
CA GLN A 20 8.21 -10.01 -4.22
C GLN A 20 9.01 -10.59 -5.40
N LYS A 21 9.15 -11.92 -5.47
CA LYS A 21 9.84 -12.59 -6.58
C LYS A 21 9.13 -12.34 -7.91
N GLN A 22 7.79 -12.37 -7.92
CA GLN A 22 7.00 -12.04 -9.11
C GLN A 22 7.23 -10.59 -9.53
N ILE A 23 7.15 -9.64 -8.60
CA ILE A 23 7.40 -8.22 -8.90
C ILE A 23 8.81 -8.02 -9.46
N HIS A 24 9.82 -8.64 -8.86
CA HIS A 24 11.20 -8.54 -9.36
C HIS A 24 11.33 -9.08 -10.80
N ALA A 25 10.75 -10.24 -11.08
CA ALA A 25 10.73 -10.82 -12.43
C ALA A 25 10.00 -9.90 -13.42
N LEU A 26 8.83 -9.37 -13.04
CA LEU A 26 8.06 -8.45 -13.87
C LEU A 26 8.81 -7.16 -14.16
N ARG A 27 9.48 -6.56 -13.17
CA ARG A 27 10.29 -5.36 -13.38
C ARG A 27 11.42 -5.62 -14.38
N LYS A 28 12.11 -6.76 -14.28
CA LYS A 28 13.11 -7.16 -15.27
C LYS A 28 12.49 -7.34 -16.66
N GLU A 29 11.34 -8.00 -16.73
CA GLU A 29 10.61 -8.25 -17.98
C GLU A 29 10.11 -6.96 -18.66
N ILE A 30 9.72 -5.95 -17.87
CA ILE A 30 9.36 -4.61 -18.33
C ILE A 30 10.60 -3.92 -18.90
N THR A 31 11.71 -3.90 -18.16
CA THR A 31 12.97 -3.29 -18.60
C THR A 31 13.47 -3.91 -19.91
N ASP A 32 13.49 -5.25 -19.98
CA ASP A 32 13.92 -5.95 -21.19
C ASP A 32 12.96 -5.71 -22.37
N TRP A 33 11.67 -5.49 -22.13
CA TRP A 33 10.70 -5.16 -23.18
C TRP A 33 10.85 -3.72 -23.70
N VAL A 34 11.11 -2.77 -22.80
CA VAL A 34 11.44 -1.38 -23.18
C VAL A 34 12.71 -1.34 -24.02
N PHE A 35 13.73 -2.12 -23.65
CA PHE A 35 15.02 -2.17 -24.35
C PHE A 35 14.96 -2.89 -25.71
N ARG A 36 14.15 -3.95 -25.84
CA ARG A 36 14.14 -4.83 -27.02
C ARG A 36 13.49 -4.25 -28.28
N ASP A 37 12.89 -3.05 -28.26
CA ASP A 37 12.22 -2.57 -29.46
C ASP A 37 12.25 -1.07 -29.71
N SER A 38 12.87 -0.72 -30.84
CA SER A 38 12.65 0.46 -31.67
C SER A 38 12.04 0.06 -33.04
N SER A 39 11.57 -1.19 -33.22
CA SER A 39 11.26 -1.78 -34.54
C SER A 39 9.95 -2.56 -34.71
N LEU A 40 9.19 -2.91 -33.65
CA LEU A 40 7.89 -3.62 -33.79
C LEU A 40 6.74 -2.87 -33.10
N ASN A 41 5.61 -2.83 -33.81
CA ASN A 41 4.35 -2.17 -33.52
C ASN A 41 3.59 -2.66 -32.25
N GLN A 42 4.25 -3.31 -31.29
CA GLN A 42 3.61 -3.75 -30.03
C GLN A 42 3.62 -2.64 -28.98
N ASN A 43 2.64 -1.72 -29.09
CA ASN A 43 2.45 -0.60 -28.16
C ASN A 43 1.85 -1.00 -26.80
N LYS A 44 1.48 -2.28 -26.62
CA LYS A 44 0.84 -2.78 -25.40
C LYS A 44 1.47 -4.08 -24.94
N LYS A 45 1.57 -4.26 -23.63
CA LYS A 45 2.03 -5.50 -22.99
C LYS A 45 1.12 -5.85 -21.82
N GLU A 46 0.61 -7.07 -21.80
CA GLU A 46 -0.21 -7.57 -20.69
C GLU A 46 0.70 -8.14 -19.60
N ILE A 47 0.43 -7.77 -18.36
CA ILE A 47 1.11 -8.27 -17.17
C ILE A 47 0.06 -8.80 -16.19
N ILE A 48 0.35 -9.98 -15.65
CA ILE A 48 -0.48 -10.63 -14.64
C ILE A 48 0.38 -10.79 -13.39
N LEU A 49 -0.08 -10.22 -12.29
CA LEU A 49 0.56 -10.35 -10.98
C LEU A 49 -0.38 -11.12 -10.06
N ARG A 50 0.11 -12.20 -9.44
CA ARG A 50 -0.70 -12.93 -8.46
C ARG A 50 -0.56 -12.26 -7.11
N THR A 51 -1.69 -11.90 -6.51
CA THR A 51 -1.73 -11.22 -5.21
C THR A 51 -2.00 -12.18 -4.05
N ASN A 52 -2.34 -13.45 -4.36
CA ASN A 52 -2.59 -14.51 -3.39
C ASN A 52 -2.10 -15.88 -3.91
N THR A 53 -2.01 -16.85 -3.00
CA THR A 53 -1.63 -18.25 -3.27
C THR A 53 -2.74 -19.04 -3.96
N SER A 54 -4.00 -18.61 -3.85
CA SER A 54 -5.15 -19.15 -4.59
C SER A 54 -5.16 -18.69 -6.05
N ALA A 55 -5.42 -19.61 -6.98
CA ALA A 55 -5.26 -19.43 -8.43
C ALA A 55 -6.04 -18.27 -9.06
N ASN A 56 -7.11 -17.77 -8.42
CA ASN A 56 -8.03 -16.79 -9.00
C ASN A 56 -7.77 -15.33 -8.57
N PHE A 57 -6.78 -15.07 -7.71
CA PHE A 57 -6.46 -13.71 -7.26
C PHE A 57 -5.24 -13.18 -8.00
N PHE A 58 -5.51 -12.48 -9.09
CA PHE A 58 -4.50 -11.81 -9.89
C PHE A 58 -4.93 -10.39 -10.23
N GLU A 59 -3.98 -9.47 -10.22
CA GLU A 59 -4.13 -8.15 -10.82
C GLU A 59 -3.64 -8.23 -12.27
N HIS A 60 -4.52 -7.83 -13.19
CA HIS A 60 -4.21 -7.73 -14.61
C HIS A 60 -3.92 -6.27 -14.97
N PHE A 61 -2.76 -6.05 -15.58
CA PHE A 61 -2.30 -4.74 -16.03
C PHE A 61 -2.08 -4.77 -17.53
N VAL A 62 -2.63 -3.78 -18.24
CA VAL A 62 -2.28 -3.54 -19.64
C VAL A 62 -1.33 -2.36 -19.67
N LEU A 63 -0.04 -2.62 -19.89
CA LEU A 63 0.97 -1.58 -20.03
C LEU A 63 0.94 -0.98 -21.42
N LYS A 64 0.97 0.35 -21.48
CA LYS A 64 1.45 1.09 -22.64
C LYS A 64 2.86 1.60 -22.34
N ARG A 65 3.66 1.87 -23.37
CA ARG A 65 5.03 2.39 -23.19
C ARG A 65 5.09 3.71 -22.43
N THR A 66 4.09 4.57 -22.60
CA THR A 66 3.93 5.84 -21.86
C THR A 66 3.75 5.64 -20.36
N ASP A 67 3.31 4.44 -19.95
CA ASP A 67 2.84 4.17 -18.59
C ASP A 67 3.92 3.48 -17.75
N VAL A 68 5.07 3.14 -18.35
CA VAL A 68 6.12 2.31 -17.73
C VAL A 68 6.65 2.93 -16.44
N SER A 69 6.96 4.23 -16.43
CA SER A 69 7.48 4.92 -15.25
C SER A 69 6.48 4.90 -14.08
N ALA A 70 5.20 5.14 -14.40
CA ALA A 70 4.13 5.12 -13.42
C ALA A 70 3.92 3.73 -12.81
N ILE A 71 3.99 2.69 -13.65
CA ILE A 71 3.82 1.30 -13.21
C ILE A 71 5.04 0.81 -12.43
N ASP A 72 6.27 1.17 -12.82
CA ASP A 72 7.48 0.86 -12.04
C ASP A 72 7.40 1.48 -10.64
N SER A 73 6.91 2.72 -10.54
CA SER A 73 6.69 3.39 -9.25
C SER A 73 5.70 2.63 -8.37
N ARG A 74 4.58 2.16 -8.93
CA ARG A 74 3.62 1.30 -8.19
C ARG A 74 4.24 -0.02 -7.76
N LEU A 75 4.90 -0.73 -8.68
CA LEU A 75 5.55 -2.01 -8.39
C LEU A 75 6.62 -1.87 -7.30
N LYS A 76 7.34 -0.75 -7.27
CA LYS A 76 8.29 -0.42 -6.19
C LYS A 76 7.61 -0.36 -4.83
N PHE A 77 6.49 0.37 -4.70
CA PHE A 77 5.77 0.48 -3.42
C PHE A 77 5.09 -0.83 -3.02
N PHE A 78 4.55 -1.57 -3.98
CA PHE A 78 4.02 -2.91 -3.72
C PHE A 78 5.14 -3.82 -3.18
N SER A 79 6.28 -3.89 -3.85
CA SER A 79 7.43 -4.70 -3.40
C SER A 79 7.85 -4.31 -1.98
N LEU A 80 7.94 -3.01 -1.68
CA LEU A 80 8.33 -2.51 -0.37
C LEU A 80 7.33 -2.90 0.73
N SER A 81 6.03 -2.79 0.45
CA SER A 81 4.99 -3.22 1.39
C SER A 81 5.09 -4.71 1.67
N SER A 82 5.30 -5.51 0.62
CA SER A 82 5.38 -6.98 0.73
C SER A 82 6.60 -7.41 1.54
N GLU A 83 7.75 -6.76 1.30
CA GLU A 83 8.99 -6.99 2.06
C GLU A 83 8.82 -6.68 3.56
N ARG A 84 8.17 -5.57 3.89
CA ARG A 84 7.91 -5.19 5.28
C ARG A 84 6.91 -6.13 5.95
N LEU A 85 5.91 -6.61 5.24
CA LEU A 85 4.95 -7.59 5.74
C LEU A 85 5.60 -8.95 5.97
N GLU A 86 6.43 -9.44 5.04
CA GLU A 86 7.22 -10.67 5.21
C GLU A 86 8.03 -10.60 6.50
N LYS A 87 8.83 -9.54 6.67
CA LYS A 87 9.62 -9.31 7.90
C LYS A 87 8.74 -9.30 9.15
N LEU A 88 7.55 -8.70 9.08
CA LEU A 88 6.62 -8.71 10.21
C LEU A 88 6.15 -10.13 10.55
N TYR A 89 5.79 -10.95 9.55
CA TYR A 89 5.35 -12.32 9.75
C TYR A 89 6.45 -13.23 10.31
N GLU A 90 7.71 -12.99 9.95
CA GLU A 90 8.86 -13.76 10.45
C GLU A 90 9.23 -13.36 11.89
N LEU A 91 9.17 -12.07 12.22
CA LEU A 91 9.68 -11.55 13.49
C LEU A 91 8.64 -11.56 14.61
N GLN A 92 7.35 -11.40 14.29
CA GLN A 92 6.32 -11.16 15.30
C GLN A 92 5.45 -12.40 15.51
N PRO A 93 5.57 -13.10 16.66
CA PRO A 93 4.70 -14.23 16.97
C PRO A 93 3.26 -13.76 17.21
N THR A 94 2.30 -14.68 17.04
CA THR A 94 0.85 -14.44 17.17
C THR A 94 0.15 -15.48 18.04
N ARG A 95 0.86 -16.06 19.01
CA ARG A 95 0.34 -17.18 19.84
C ARG A 95 -0.56 -16.67 20.95
N THR A 96 -0.13 -15.64 21.68
CA THR A 96 -0.89 -15.05 22.79
C THR A 96 -1.77 -13.90 22.33
N THR A 97 -2.74 -13.48 23.17
CA THR A 97 -3.59 -12.32 22.89
C THR A 97 -2.77 -11.04 22.71
N PHE A 98 -1.79 -10.78 23.58
CA PHE A 98 -0.92 -9.60 23.51
C PHE A 98 -0.03 -9.59 22.26
N GLN A 99 0.44 -10.78 21.87
CA GLN A 99 1.17 -10.97 20.62
C GLN A 99 0.30 -10.65 19.40
N LYS A 100 -0.95 -11.12 19.38
CA LYS A 100 -1.92 -10.81 18.30
C LYS A 100 -2.26 -9.32 18.25
N GLN A 101 -2.47 -8.68 19.40
CA GLN A 101 -2.71 -7.22 19.51
C GLN A 101 -1.52 -6.43 18.97
N THR A 102 -0.31 -6.75 19.42
CA THR A 102 0.93 -6.15 18.91
C THR A 102 1.09 -6.36 17.41
N PHE A 103 0.80 -7.57 16.93
CA PHE A 103 0.88 -7.91 15.51
C PHE A 103 -0.07 -7.07 14.66
N LEU A 104 -1.33 -6.91 15.09
CA LEU A 104 -2.33 -6.09 14.41
C LEU A 104 -1.82 -4.64 14.26
N ILE A 105 -1.34 -4.04 15.35
CA ILE A 105 -0.85 -2.65 15.35
C ILE A 105 0.37 -2.50 14.45
N ARG A 106 1.34 -3.41 14.54
CA ARG A 106 2.52 -3.40 13.65
C ARG A 106 2.13 -3.57 12.19
N LYS A 107 1.16 -4.43 11.89
CA LYS A 107 0.64 -4.61 10.52
C LYS A 107 0.01 -3.31 10.01
N ALA A 108 -0.80 -2.63 10.82
CA ALA A 108 -1.33 -1.32 10.47
C ALA A 108 -0.22 -0.28 10.19
N ILE A 109 0.82 -0.24 11.03
CA ILE A 109 1.97 0.66 10.84
C ILE A 109 2.72 0.39 9.53
N VAL A 110 2.91 -0.88 9.14
CA VAL A 110 3.54 -1.23 7.85
C VAL A 110 2.78 -0.64 6.65
N TYR A 111 1.46 -0.70 6.68
CA TYR A 111 0.63 -0.09 5.64
C TYR A 111 0.71 1.44 5.66
N LEU A 112 0.61 2.05 6.84
CA LEU A 112 0.75 3.50 7.01
C LEU A 112 2.13 4.01 6.53
N ASP A 113 3.20 3.26 6.81
CA ASP A 113 4.55 3.59 6.35
C ASP A 113 4.65 3.56 4.83
N THR A 114 4.01 2.59 4.18
CA THR A 114 3.98 2.52 2.71
C THR A 114 3.16 3.66 2.13
N MET A 115 1.98 3.96 2.69
CA MET A 115 1.16 5.11 2.27
C MET A 115 1.89 6.43 2.45
N HIS A 116 2.65 6.59 3.54
CA HIS A 116 3.45 7.77 3.81
C HIS A 116 4.51 7.98 2.71
N LEU A 117 5.20 6.91 2.30
CA LEU A 117 6.20 6.98 1.22
C LEU A 117 5.57 7.28 -0.14
N ILE A 118 4.37 6.76 -0.42
CA ILE A 118 3.60 7.12 -1.62
C ILE A 118 3.26 8.61 -1.59
N ALA A 119 2.76 9.13 -0.46
CA ALA A 119 2.44 10.53 -0.31
C ALA A 119 3.68 11.44 -0.44
N GLN A 120 4.84 11.01 0.07
CA GLN A 120 6.12 11.69 -0.16
C GLN A 120 6.51 11.71 -1.64
N ARG A 121 6.29 10.60 -2.38
CA ARG A 121 6.51 10.57 -3.83
C ARG A 121 5.58 11.53 -4.56
N LEU A 122 4.29 11.56 -4.21
CA LEU A 122 3.34 12.55 -4.75
C LEU A 122 3.80 13.99 -4.46
N SER A 123 4.34 14.26 -3.27
CA SER A 123 4.90 15.57 -2.92
C SER A 123 6.12 15.93 -3.78
N SER A 124 6.97 14.95 -4.10
CA SER A 124 8.11 15.17 -5.02
C SER A 124 7.65 15.49 -6.45
N ILE A 125 6.58 14.85 -6.92
CA ILE A 125 5.97 15.14 -8.23
C ILE A 125 5.37 16.54 -8.22
N ALA A 126 4.72 16.96 -7.14
CA ALA A 126 4.15 18.31 -7.02
C ALA A 126 5.19 19.43 -7.18
N LYS A 127 6.44 19.16 -6.81
CA LYS A 127 7.55 20.12 -6.82
C LYS A 127 8.35 20.12 -8.13
N SER A 128 8.11 19.16 -9.04
CA SER A 128 8.83 19.12 -10.32
C SER A 128 8.38 20.27 -11.24
N LYS A 129 9.31 20.78 -12.06
CA LYS A 129 9.10 21.99 -12.90
C LYS A 129 8.69 21.69 -14.34
N ASP A 130 8.66 20.43 -14.78
CA ASP A 130 8.61 20.12 -16.20
C ASP A 130 7.18 20.13 -16.79
N ILE A 131 7.02 20.75 -17.95
CA ILE A 131 5.72 21.12 -18.55
C ILE A 131 5.30 20.10 -19.64
N GLY A 132 6.25 19.42 -20.29
CA GLY A 132 5.97 18.31 -21.22
C GLY A 132 5.62 17.00 -20.52
N GLU A 133 6.14 16.79 -19.31
CA GLU A 133 5.98 15.59 -18.48
C GLU A 133 4.64 15.53 -17.73
N ARG A 134 3.80 16.57 -17.81
CA ARG A 134 2.58 16.66 -16.98
C ARG A 134 1.60 15.53 -17.21
N LYS A 135 1.52 14.97 -18.42
CA LYS A 135 0.63 13.83 -18.71
C LYS A 135 1.15 12.54 -18.08
N ASP A 136 2.45 12.26 -18.21
CA ASP A 136 3.08 11.06 -17.66
C ASP A 136 3.11 11.12 -16.13
N LEU A 137 3.40 12.30 -15.56
CA LEU A 137 3.32 12.55 -14.13
C LEU A 137 1.87 12.47 -13.62
N GLN A 138 0.88 12.95 -14.38
CA GLN A 138 -0.52 12.80 -14.00
C GLN A 138 -0.96 11.33 -13.98
N LEU A 139 -0.45 10.53 -14.90
CA LEU A 139 -0.69 9.09 -14.90
C LEU A 139 -0.02 8.42 -13.69
N GLU A 140 1.23 8.78 -13.38
CA GLU A 140 1.92 8.33 -12.16
C GLU A 140 1.12 8.68 -10.91
N VAL A 141 0.66 9.92 -10.79
CA VAL A 141 -0.21 10.36 -9.69
C VAL A 141 -1.45 9.49 -9.58
N THR A 142 -2.14 9.24 -10.71
CA THR A 142 -3.36 8.40 -10.73
C THR A 142 -3.08 6.99 -10.22
N ILE A 143 -2.02 6.37 -10.74
CA ILE A 143 -1.63 5.00 -10.39
C ILE A 143 -1.19 4.91 -8.91
N LEU A 144 -0.51 5.92 -8.39
CA LEU A 144 -0.11 5.98 -6.97
C LEU A 144 -1.29 6.22 -6.03
N ILE A 145 -2.30 7.00 -6.45
CA ILE A 145 -3.55 7.17 -5.69
C ILE A 145 -4.32 5.85 -5.65
N ASP A 146 -4.39 5.13 -6.76
CA ASP A 146 -4.99 3.79 -6.82
C ASP A 146 -4.24 2.79 -5.93
N GLU A 147 -2.92 2.90 -5.86
CA GLU A 147 -2.09 2.09 -4.97
C GLU A 147 -2.41 2.32 -3.49
N VAL A 148 -2.73 3.55 -3.08
CA VAL A 148 -3.23 3.82 -1.71
C VAL A 148 -4.53 3.06 -1.44
N ASN A 149 -5.48 3.08 -2.37
CA ASN A 149 -6.74 2.32 -2.22
C ASN A 149 -6.48 0.81 -2.21
N ARG A 150 -5.58 0.30 -3.05
CA ARG A 150 -5.18 -1.12 -3.02
C ARG A 150 -4.64 -1.52 -1.65
N ILE A 151 -3.75 -0.71 -1.07
CA ILE A 151 -3.21 -0.96 0.27
C ILE A 151 -4.35 -0.99 1.31
N VAL A 152 -5.30 -0.05 1.24
CA VAL A 152 -6.47 -0.05 2.13
C VAL A 152 -7.31 -1.32 1.98
N SER A 153 -7.59 -1.75 0.76
CA SER A 153 -8.35 -2.98 0.50
C SER A 153 -7.64 -4.25 0.97
N LEU A 154 -6.31 -4.25 1.01
CA LEU A 154 -5.51 -5.35 1.55
C LEU A 154 -5.26 -5.26 3.05
N ALA A 155 -5.54 -4.11 3.66
CA ALA A 155 -5.30 -3.87 5.07
C ALA A 155 -6.37 -4.58 5.91
N GLU A 156 -6.13 -5.87 6.10
CA GLU A 156 -7.00 -6.76 6.84
C GLU A 156 -6.22 -7.53 7.92
N TYR A 157 -6.86 -7.78 9.06
CA TYR A 157 -6.38 -8.74 10.04
C TYR A 157 -7.55 -9.52 10.63
N ASN A 158 -7.53 -10.86 10.55
CA ASN A 158 -8.63 -11.72 10.98
C ASN A 158 -9.99 -11.24 10.47
N ASN A 159 -10.12 -10.96 9.17
CA ASN A 159 -11.36 -10.48 8.53
C ASN A 159 -11.81 -9.08 8.96
N PHE A 160 -11.04 -8.38 9.79
CA PHE A 160 -11.28 -6.97 10.12
C PHE A 160 -10.56 -6.07 9.14
N ARG A 161 -11.31 -5.18 8.48
CA ARG A 161 -10.76 -4.16 7.60
C ARG A 161 -10.29 -2.97 8.42
N LEU A 162 -9.01 -2.63 8.28
CA LEU A 162 -8.33 -1.72 9.19
C LEU A 162 -8.66 -0.24 8.89
N PHE A 163 -8.69 0.16 7.62
CA PHE A 163 -8.70 1.58 7.23
C PHE A 163 -9.98 2.06 6.53
N GLU A 164 -11.06 1.27 6.56
CA GLU A 164 -12.34 1.64 5.94
C GLU A 164 -13.24 2.51 6.84
N GLY A 165 -12.86 2.68 8.12
CA GLY A 165 -13.57 3.56 9.07
C GLY A 165 -14.41 2.83 10.12
N ASP A 166 -14.49 1.50 10.05
CA ASP A 166 -15.24 0.68 11.01
C ASP A 166 -14.78 0.89 12.45
N PHE A 167 -13.50 1.22 12.67
CA PHE A 167 -12.89 1.43 13.98
C PHE A 167 -12.52 2.90 14.26
N ALA A 168 -13.06 3.85 13.49
CA ALA A 168 -12.81 5.27 13.73
C ALA A 168 -13.44 5.74 15.05
N LYS A 169 -12.94 6.84 15.63
CA LYS A 169 -13.40 7.37 16.93
C LYS A 169 -14.91 7.60 17.01
N ASN A 170 -15.51 8.04 15.92
CA ASN A 170 -16.94 8.31 15.83
C ASN A 170 -17.68 7.23 15.01
N SER A 171 -17.09 6.05 14.87
CA SER A 171 -17.72 4.92 14.16
C SER A 171 -18.96 4.46 14.91
N ARG A 172 -20.02 4.15 14.15
CA ARG A 172 -21.23 3.50 14.65
C ARG A 172 -21.27 2.00 14.34
N VAL A 173 -20.24 1.49 13.66
CA VAL A 173 -20.20 0.11 13.14
C VAL A 173 -19.54 -0.81 14.16
N ALA A 174 -18.32 -0.50 14.58
CA ALA A 174 -17.55 -1.34 15.47
C ALA A 174 -16.62 -0.52 16.38
N SER A 175 -16.12 -1.18 17.42
CA SER A 175 -15.12 -0.66 18.35
C SER A 175 -14.02 -1.70 18.54
N MET A 176 -12.77 -1.26 18.64
CA MET A 176 -11.63 -2.15 18.87
C MET A 176 -11.18 -2.05 20.33
N TRP A 177 -11.20 -3.17 21.05
CA TRP A 177 -10.84 -3.25 22.45
C TRP A 177 -9.64 -4.16 22.65
N PHE A 178 -8.63 -3.63 23.33
CA PHE A 178 -7.39 -4.32 23.67
C PHE A 178 -7.33 -4.57 25.18
N ILE A 179 -6.51 -5.54 25.57
CA ILE A 179 -6.28 -5.91 26.97
C ILE A 179 -4.86 -5.47 27.30
N ASN A 180 -4.70 -4.71 28.37
CA ASN A 180 -3.40 -4.31 28.85
C ASN A 180 -2.69 -5.51 29.50
N GLU A 181 -1.44 -5.76 29.10
CA GLU A 181 -0.67 -6.91 29.55
C GLU A 181 -0.32 -6.86 31.05
N LYS A 182 -0.18 -5.67 31.64
CA LYS A 182 0.25 -5.50 33.03
C LYS A 182 -0.89 -5.62 34.03
N ASN A 183 -2.02 -4.95 33.76
CA ASN A 183 -3.14 -4.85 34.70
C ASN A 183 -4.41 -5.59 34.24
N GLY A 184 -4.44 -6.13 33.01
CA GLY A 184 -5.58 -6.87 32.47
C GLY A 184 -6.78 -5.99 32.09
N GLU A 185 -6.67 -4.68 32.21
CA GLU A 185 -7.77 -3.77 31.90
C GLU A 185 -8.01 -3.67 30.40
N LEU A 186 -9.29 -3.51 30.03
CA LEU A 186 -9.68 -3.24 28.66
C LEU A 186 -9.49 -1.76 28.35
N PHE A 187 -8.84 -1.47 27.23
CA PHE A 187 -8.73 -0.12 26.69
C PHE A 187 -9.10 -0.10 25.22
N GLN A 188 -9.69 1.01 24.79
CA GLN A 188 -10.16 1.16 23.42
C GLN A 188 -9.06 1.72 22.53
N VAL A 189 -8.91 1.11 21.35
CA VAL A 189 -8.02 1.58 20.28
C VAL A 189 -8.87 2.08 19.12
N TYR A 190 -8.44 3.16 18.49
CA TYR A 190 -9.12 3.74 17.34
C TYR A 190 -8.22 3.65 16.12
N LEU A 191 -8.82 3.42 14.95
CA LEU A 191 -8.12 3.41 13.66
C LEU A 191 -8.87 4.30 12.68
N ALA A 192 -8.21 5.34 12.18
CA ALA A 192 -8.84 6.30 11.29
C ALA A 192 -8.93 5.77 9.86
N THR A 193 -9.89 6.30 9.10
CA THR A 193 -10.05 5.97 7.68
C THR A 193 -8.87 6.49 6.86
N MET A 194 -8.19 5.63 6.11
CA MET A 194 -7.01 5.96 5.28
C MET A 194 -7.23 5.74 3.77
N THR A 195 -8.49 5.64 3.34
CA THR A 195 -8.85 5.65 1.90
C THR A 195 -8.29 6.88 1.17
N ALA A 196 -8.06 6.77 -0.15
CA ALA A 196 -7.65 7.92 -0.95
C ALA A 196 -8.63 9.10 -0.81
N ARG A 197 -9.92 8.83 -0.60
CA ARG A 197 -10.95 9.85 -0.36
C ARG A 197 -10.79 10.55 0.98
N SER A 198 -10.60 9.82 2.08
CA SER A 198 -10.45 10.41 3.42
C SER A 198 -9.13 11.20 3.56
N LEU A 199 -8.10 10.78 2.82
CA LEU A 199 -6.83 11.49 2.69
C LEU A 199 -6.93 12.72 1.77
N GLY A 200 -8.02 12.91 1.05
CA GLY A 200 -8.20 14.04 0.13
C GLY A 200 -7.43 13.91 -1.18
N LEU A 201 -7.00 12.69 -1.54
CA LEU A 201 -6.31 12.36 -2.78
C LEU A 201 -7.25 12.15 -3.97
N THR A 202 -8.56 12.15 -3.72
CA THR A 202 -9.60 12.13 -4.75
C THR A 202 -10.57 13.29 -4.54
N SER A 203 -11.16 13.76 -5.63
CA SER A 203 -12.27 14.72 -5.62
C SER A 203 -13.54 14.10 -5.04
N SER A 204 -14.54 14.94 -4.75
CA SER A 204 -15.87 14.48 -4.31
C SER A 204 -16.52 13.47 -5.26
N ASN A 205 -16.18 13.56 -6.55
CA ASN A 205 -16.73 12.74 -7.62
C ASN A 205 -15.93 11.44 -7.81
N GLY A 206 -14.93 11.17 -6.97
CA GLY A 206 -14.09 9.97 -7.04
C GLY A 206 -12.91 10.08 -8.00
N ASN A 207 -12.82 11.15 -8.79
CA ASN A 207 -11.68 11.34 -9.71
C ASN A 207 -10.39 11.62 -8.92
N PRO A 208 -9.24 11.06 -9.35
CA PRO A 208 -7.95 11.34 -8.73
C PRO A 208 -7.62 12.83 -8.80
N LEU A 209 -6.82 13.30 -7.83
CA LEU A 209 -6.30 14.66 -7.86
C LEU A 209 -5.51 14.93 -9.14
N THR A 210 -5.63 16.16 -9.63
CA THR A 210 -4.94 16.61 -10.84
C THR A 210 -3.82 17.60 -10.54
N LEU A 211 -2.77 17.54 -11.35
CA LEU A 211 -1.65 18.48 -11.38
C LEU A 211 -2.02 19.80 -12.07
N SER A 212 -3.25 19.98 -12.59
CA SER A 212 -3.69 21.24 -13.19
C SER A 212 -3.60 22.44 -12.22
N SER A 213 -3.72 22.20 -10.92
CA SER A 213 -3.50 23.21 -9.88
C SER A 213 -2.41 22.75 -8.90
N PRO A 214 -1.13 23.10 -9.16
CA PRO A 214 0.00 22.63 -8.34
C PRO A 214 -0.09 23.05 -6.86
N ILE A 215 -0.56 24.27 -6.59
CA ILE A 215 -0.69 24.81 -5.22
C ILE A 215 -1.71 24.01 -4.42
N LEU A 216 -2.89 23.77 -5.00
CA LEU A 216 -3.94 22.98 -4.36
C LEU A 216 -3.49 21.52 -4.18
N PHE A 217 -2.86 20.95 -5.21
CA PHE A 217 -2.33 19.60 -5.18
C PHE A 217 -1.32 19.45 -4.03
N GLN A 218 -0.31 20.32 -3.97
CA GLN A 218 0.70 20.30 -2.92
C GLN A 218 0.07 20.39 -1.52
N LYS A 219 -0.85 21.35 -1.31
CA LYS A 219 -1.56 21.50 -0.03
C LYS A 219 -2.30 20.21 0.36
N LYS A 220 -3.00 19.59 -0.58
CA LYS A 220 -3.72 18.32 -0.34
C LYS A 220 -2.78 17.17 0.02
N ILE A 221 -1.62 17.08 -0.63
CA ILE A 221 -0.62 16.07 -0.29
C ILE A 221 -0.02 16.33 1.10
N GLU A 222 0.26 17.57 1.47
CA GLU A 222 0.75 17.92 2.81
C GLU A 222 -0.28 17.57 3.91
N GLU A 223 -1.57 17.86 3.66
CA GLU A 223 -2.67 17.42 4.53
C GLU A 223 -2.71 15.89 4.67
N ALA A 224 -2.56 15.15 3.58
CA ALA A 224 -2.54 13.68 3.59
C ALA A 224 -1.34 13.12 4.38
N ILE A 225 -0.14 13.67 4.16
CA ILE A 225 1.08 13.30 4.90
C ILE A 225 0.87 13.52 6.40
N SER A 226 0.36 14.69 6.78
CA SER A 226 0.09 15.03 8.19
C SER A 226 -0.86 14.04 8.84
N LYS A 227 -1.98 13.70 8.19
CA LYS A 227 -2.95 12.70 8.69
C LYS A 227 -2.34 11.31 8.85
N ILE A 228 -1.58 10.85 7.87
CA ILE A 228 -0.92 9.54 7.93
C ILE A 228 0.09 9.51 9.09
N THR A 229 0.88 10.57 9.24
CA THR A 229 1.86 10.69 10.33
C THR A 229 1.19 10.73 11.70
N GLU A 230 0.10 11.46 11.85
CA GLU A 230 -0.68 11.49 13.10
C GLU A 230 -1.19 10.09 13.46
N GLU A 231 -1.82 9.39 12.51
CA GLU A 231 -2.33 8.05 12.73
C GLU A 231 -1.20 7.06 13.09
N ARG A 232 -0.08 7.15 12.37
CA ARG A 232 1.10 6.33 12.64
C ARG A 232 1.62 6.54 14.06
N ASN A 233 1.73 7.79 14.50
CA ASN A 233 2.19 8.11 15.85
C ASN A 233 1.20 7.60 16.90
N ARG A 234 -0.11 7.70 16.63
CA ARG A 234 -1.15 7.11 17.49
C ARG A 234 -0.99 5.60 17.60
N MET A 235 -0.83 4.89 16.48
CA MET A 235 -0.61 3.44 16.46
C MET A 235 0.68 3.05 17.19
N GLN A 236 1.76 3.82 17.00
CA GLN A 236 3.01 3.59 17.72
C GLN A 236 2.83 3.72 19.24
N SER A 237 2.03 4.69 19.70
CA SER A 237 1.79 4.88 21.13
C SER A 237 1.04 3.72 21.80
N VAL A 238 0.26 2.94 21.04
CA VAL A 238 -0.43 1.74 21.54
C VAL A 238 0.56 0.62 21.90
N LEU A 239 1.75 0.62 21.33
CA LEU A 239 2.79 -0.39 21.58
C LEU A 239 3.64 -0.10 22.82
N ASN A 240 3.52 1.09 23.41
CA ASN A 240 4.38 1.58 24.50
C ASN A 240 3.72 1.47 25.87
#